data_AF-A0A382BT03-F1
#
_entry.id   AF-A0A382BT03-F1
#
_cell.length_a   1.000
_cell.length_b   1.000
_cell.length_c   1.000
_cell.angle_alpha   90.00
_cell.angle_beta   90.00
_cell.angle_gamma   90.00
#
_symmetry.space_group_name_H-M   'P 1'
#
loop_
_entity.id
_entity.type
_entity.pdbx_description
1 polymer ?
#
loop_
_entity_poly.entity_id
_entity_poly.type
_entity_poly.pdbx_seq_one_letter_code
_entity_poly.pdbx_strand_id
1 'polypeptide(L)'
;MSYDKTLIEFMNYLEGRFTEESNLRDRSPDKYSIRMVKGRRFDRIVYDNSYDFNRIHCFVERDTGNIYKPAGWRAPHTKGKCIRGSIYDKETFKNADRFGGWLYL
;
A
#
# COMPACT_ATOMS: atom_id res chain seq x y z
N MET A 1 -15.59 12.20 2.04
CA MET A 1 -14.59 12.26 0.96
C MET A 1 -14.85 11.08 0.04
N SER A 2 -14.70 11.21 -1.28
CA SER A 2 -14.89 10.07 -2.20
C SER A 2 -13.75 9.05 -2.01
N TYR A 3 -14.07 7.76 -2.02
CA TYR A 3 -13.10 6.66 -1.95
C TYR A 3 -11.94 6.85 -2.94
N ASP A 4 -12.26 7.17 -4.20
CA ASP A 4 -11.25 7.30 -5.26
C ASP A 4 -10.26 8.44 -4.98
N LYS A 5 -10.75 9.57 -4.45
CA LYS A 5 -9.89 10.70 -4.06
C LYS A 5 -8.95 10.30 -2.92
N THR A 6 -9.48 9.71 -1.87
CA THR A 6 -8.68 9.29 -0.72
C THR A 6 -7.71 8.16 -1.08
N LEU A 7 -8.09 7.27 -2.01
CA LEU A 7 -7.21 6.23 -2.51
C LEU A 7 -6.03 6.81 -3.27
N ILE A 8 -6.26 7.81 -4.12
CA ILE A 8 -5.18 8.53 -4.83
C ILE A 8 -4.24 9.22 -3.83
N GLU A 9 -4.77 9.89 -2.82
CA GLU A 9 -3.97 10.53 -1.77
C GLU A 9 -3.12 9.51 -1.01
N PHE A 10 -3.69 8.36 -0.66
CA PHE A 10 -2.97 7.24 -0.04
C PHE A 10 -1.86 6.69 -0.93
N MET A 11 -2.13 6.45 -2.22
CA MET A 11 -1.13 5.95 -3.17
C MET A 11 0.02 6.93 -3.36
N ASN A 12 -0.27 8.22 -3.53
CA ASN A 12 0.74 9.27 -3.66
C ASN A 12 1.61 9.37 -2.40
N TYR A 13 1.00 9.22 -1.23
CA TYR A 13 1.74 9.18 0.04
C TYR A 13 2.73 8.01 0.08
N LEU A 14 2.29 6.79 -0.27
CA LEU A 14 3.17 5.62 -0.32
C LEU A 14 4.30 5.80 -1.33
N GLU A 15 3.98 6.29 -2.53
CA GLU A 15 4.98 6.49 -3.60
C GLU A 15 6.10 7.44 -3.17
N GLY A 16 5.72 8.59 -2.62
CA GLY A 16 6.68 9.57 -2.10
C GLY A 16 7.50 8.98 -0.97
N ARG A 17 6.87 8.26 -0.03
CA ARG A 17 7.55 7.70 1.12
C ARG A 17 8.54 6.60 0.74
N PHE A 18 8.18 5.71 -0.17
CA PHE A 18 9.05 4.60 -0.58
C PHE A 18 10.24 5.10 -1.40
N THR A 19 10.01 6.09 -2.26
CA THR A 19 11.08 6.75 -3.03
C THR A 19 12.04 7.50 -2.10
N GLU A 20 11.52 8.26 -1.12
CA GLU A 20 12.34 8.93 -0.12
C GLU A 20 13.15 7.93 0.72
N GLU A 21 12.52 6.84 1.16
CA GLU A 21 13.20 5.79 1.92
C GLU A 21 14.36 5.16 1.12
N SER A 22 14.15 4.87 -0.17
CA SER A 22 15.21 4.34 -1.04
C SER A 22 16.34 5.35 -1.22
N ASN A 23 16.02 6.62 -1.51
CA ASN A 23 17.01 7.70 -1.66
C ASN A 23 17.90 7.89 -0.43
N LEU A 24 17.37 7.67 0.77
CA LEU A 24 18.11 7.85 2.02
C LEU A 24 18.92 6.63 2.44
N ARG A 25 18.53 5.42 2.03
CA ARG A 25 19.07 4.16 2.59
C ARG A 25 19.89 3.33 1.61
N ASP A 26 19.68 3.49 0.31
CA ASP A 26 20.28 2.63 -0.69
C ASP A 26 21.52 3.25 -1.33
N ARG A 27 22.52 2.40 -1.61
CA ARG A 27 23.71 2.81 -2.39
C ARG A 27 23.36 3.16 -3.84
N SER A 28 22.26 2.61 -4.35
CA SER A 28 21.68 2.91 -5.65
C SER A 28 20.20 3.21 -5.46
N PRO A 29 19.84 4.49 -5.22
CA PRO A 29 18.47 4.92 -5.07
C PRO A 29 17.57 4.48 -6.22
N ASP A 30 16.32 4.15 -5.89
CA ASP A 30 15.32 3.73 -6.86
C ASP A 30 14.03 4.55 -6.73
N LYS A 31 13.38 4.76 -7.87
CA LYS A 31 12.08 5.44 -7.92
C LYS A 31 10.99 4.39 -7.85
N TYR A 32 10.09 4.56 -6.91
CA TYR A 32 8.88 3.74 -6.84
C TYR A 32 7.77 4.40 -7.65
N SER A 33 6.96 3.57 -8.30
CA SER A 33 5.65 3.98 -8.80
C SER A 33 4.57 3.14 -8.16
N ILE A 34 3.48 3.77 -7.70
CA ILE A 34 2.34 3.10 -7.08
C ILE A 34 1.14 3.17 -8.00
N ARG A 35 0.48 2.03 -8.18
CA ARG A 35 -0.77 1.94 -8.95
C ARG A 35 -1.79 1.04 -8.29
N MET A 36 -3.05 1.26 -8.65
CA MET A 36 -4.16 0.43 -8.23
C MET A 36 -4.50 -0.60 -9.32
N VAL A 37 -4.73 -1.86 -8.89
CA VAL A 37 -5.38 -2.88 -9.73
C VAL A 37 -6.76 -3.18 -9.16
N LYS A 38 -7.79 -2.79 -9.92
CA LYS A 38 -9.18 -2.84 -9.47
C LYS A 38 -9.60 -4.27 -9.16
N GLY A 39 -10.37 -4.42 -8.09
CA GLY A 39 -11.05 -5.67 -7.76
C GLY A 39 -12.54 -5.45 -7.49
N ARG A 40 -13.24 -6.56 -7.20
CA ARG A 40 -14.67 -6.50 -6.87
C ARG A 40 -14.92 -5.88 -5.50
N ARG A 41 -14.22 -6.40 -4.48
CA ARG A 41 -14.33 -5.95 -3.08
C ARG A 41 -13.07 -5.23 -2.59
N PHE A 42 -11.90 -5.71 -3.04
CA PHE A 42 -10.61 -5.16 -2.62
C PHE A 42 -9.84 -4.69 -3.85
N ASP A 43 -9.36 -3.46 -3.78
CA ASP A 43 -8.39 -2.95 -4.74
C ASP A 43 -6.98 -3.32 -4.26
N ARG A 44 -6.12 -3.69 -5.20
CA ARG A 44 -4.71 -4.02 -4.93
C ARG A 44 -3.88 -2.77 -5.11
N ILE A 45 -3.03 -2.49 -4.15
CA ILE A 45 -2.01 -1.45 -4.26
C ILE A 45 -0.72 -2.14 -4.64
N VAL A 46 -0.25 -1.83 -5.84
CA VAL A 46 0.91 -2.47 -6.46
C VAL A 46 1.99 -1.42 -6.61
N TYR A 47 3.23 -1.80 -6.32
CA TYR A 47 4.38 -1.00 -6.66
C TYR A 47 5.23 -1.66 -7.74
N ASP A 48 5.89 -0.79 -8.49
CA ASP A 48 6.91 -1.11 -9.47
C ASP A 48 8.15 -0.24 -9.15
N ASN A 49 9.35 -0.79 -9.29
CA ASN A 49 10.62 -0.08 -9.20
C ASN A 49 11.59 -0.62 -10.29
N SER A 50 12.85 -0.21 -10.31
CA SER A 50 13.80 -0.61 -11.37
C SER A 50 14.17 -2.11 -11.36
N TYR A 51 13.95 -2.80 -10.23
CA TYR A 51 14.37 -4.19 -10.02
C TYR A 51 13.20 -5.17 -9.91
N ASP A 52 12.06 -4.69 -9.43
CA ASP A 52 10.89 -5.46 -9.05
C ASP A 52 9.65 -4.80 -9.63
N PHE A 53 8.93 -5.59 -10.43
CA PHE A 53 7.69 -5.16 -11.07
C PHE A 53 6.53 -5.98 -10.54
N ASN A 54 5.38 -5.33 -10.46
CA ASN A 54 4.08 -5.91 -10.17
C ASN A 54 4.07 -6.60 -8.80
N ARG A 55 4.57 -5.92 -7.77
CA ARG A 55 4.55 -6.40 -6.38
C ARG A 55 3.37 -5.79 -5.64
N ILE A 56 2.53 -6.61 -5.02
CA ILE A 56 1.46 -6.08 -4.15
C ILE A 56 2.09 -5.63 -2.85
N HIS A 57 1.78 -4.38 -2.49
CA HIS A 57 2.04 -3.83 -1.18
C HIS A 57 0.96 -4.22 -0.18
N CYS A 58 -0.29 -3.85 -0.49
CA CYS A 58 -1.44 -4.08 0.35
C CYS A 58 -2.74 -4.13 -0.47
N PHE A 59 -3.84 -4.42 0.21
CA PHE A 59 -5.18 -4.34 -0.34
C PHE A 59 -5.99 -3.29 0.41
N VAL A 60 -6.89 -2.61 -0.28
CA VAL A 60 -7.86 -1.68 0.32
C VAL A 60 -9.27 -2.17 0.02
N GLU A 61 -10.09 -2.36 1.05
CA GLU A 61 -11.50 -2.67 0.87
C GLU A 61 -12.27 -1.44 0.38
N ARG A 62 -13.02 -1.58 -0.71
CA ARG A 62 -13.66 -0.45 -1.41
C ARG A 62 -14.74 0.24 -0.57
N ASP A 63 -15.50 -0.54 0.19
CA ASP A 63 -16.64 -0.02 0.94
C ASP A 63 -16.22 0.67 2.25
N THR A 64 -15.10 0.24 2.84
CA THR A 64 -14.68 0.68 4.18
C THR A 64 -13.39 1.50 4.19
N GLY A 65 -12.58 1.42 3.14
CA GLY A 65 -11.22 1.98 3.13
C GLY A 65 -10.23 1.23 4.02
N ASN A 66 -10.62 0.11 4.62
CA ASN A 66 -9.74 -0.68 5.47
C ASN A 66 -8.58 -1.26 4.68
N ILE A 67 -7.38 -1.19 5.28
CA ILE A 67 -6.14 -1.68 4.70
C ILE A 67 -5.87 -3.09 5.23
N TYR A 68 -5.52 -4.00 4.32
CA TYR A 68 -5.23 -5.39 4.61
C TYR A 68 -3.86 -5.79 4.05
N LYS A 69 -3.17 -6.63 4.80
CA LYS A 69 -1.93 -7.25 4.30
C LYS A 69 -2.25 -8.31 3.23
N PRO A 70 -1.32 -8.56 2.30
CA PRO A 70 -1.48 -9.65 1.33
C PRO A 70 -1.48 -11.02 2.02
N ALA A 71 -2.38 -11.92 1.61
CA ALA A 71 -2.20 -13.37 1.84
C ALA A 71 -1.59 -14.06 0.62
N GLY A 72 -1.64 -13.40 -0.53
CA GLY A 72 -1.06 -13.79 -1.80
C GLY A 72 -1.46 -12.79 -2.88
N TRP A 73 -1.18 -13.11 -4.13
CA TRP A 73 -1.46 -12.19 -5.25
C TRP A 73 -2.94 -11.87 -5.43
N ARG A 74 -3.80 -12.85 -5.17
CA ARG A 74 -5.23 -12.79 -5.52
C ARG A 74 -6.11 -12.21 -4.41
N ALA A 75 -5.65 -12.21 -3.16
CA ALA A 75 -6.50 -11.88 -2.03
C ALA A 75 -5.72 -11.36 -0.80
N PRO A 76 -6.35 -10.49 0.00
CA PRO A 76 -5.84 -10.10 1.31
C PRO A 76 -5.96 -11.23 2.34
N HIS A 77 -5.23 -11.07 3.43
CA HIS A 77 -5.47 -11.82 4.65
C HIS A 77 -6.69 -11.25 5.38
N THR A 78 -7.77 -12.04 5.52
CA THR A 78 -9.05 -11.60 6.10
C THR A 78 -9.45 -12.34 7.37
N LYS A 79 -8.57 -13.18 7.93
CA LYS A 79 -8.85 -13.97 9.14
C LYS A 79 -8.33 -13.26 10.39
N GLY A 80 -9.03 -13.41 11.51
CA GLY A 80 -8.62 -12.84 12.79
C GLY A 80 -8.49 -11.30 12.77
N LYS A 81 -7.53 -10.76 13.53
CA LYS A 81 -7.19 -9.33 13.53
C LYS A 81 -6.48 -8.97 12.22
N CYS A 82 -7.27 -8.69 11.18
CA CYS A 82 -6.78 -8.55 9.81
C CYS A 82 -6.65 -7.10 9.31
N ILE A 83 -7.41 -6.16 9.90
CA ILE A 83 -7.35 -4.74 9.55
C ILE A 83 -6.04 -4.14 10.06
N ARG A 84 -5.30 -3.49 9.16
CA ARG A 84 -3.97 -2.90 9.40
C ARG A 84 -3.98 -1.37 9.45
N GLY A 85 -5.10 -0.77 9.10
CA GLY A 85 -5.30 0.67 9.08
C GLY A 85 -6.47 1.05 8.20
N SER A 86 -6.60 2.33 7.92
CA SER A 86 -7.63 2.87 7.03
C SER A 86 -7.03 3.98 6.19
N ILE A 87 -7.37 4.04 4.90
CA ILE A 87 -6.96 5.15 4.03
C ILE A 87 -7.54 6.49 4.48
N TYR A 88 -8.58 6.48 5.32
CA TYR A 88 -9.20 7.67 5.90
C TYR A 88 -8.50 8.17 7.17
N ASP A 89 -7.53 7.41 7.72
CA ASP A 89 -6.79 7.78 8.92
C ASP A 89 -5.28 7.65 8.67
N LYS A 90 -4.66 8.80 8.38
CA LYS A 90 -3.22 8.90 8.09
C LYS A 90 -2.34 8.40 9.24
N GLU A 91 -2.82 8.46 10.48
CA GLU A 91 -2.04 7.98 11.63
C GLU A 91 -1.83 6.47 11.57
N THR A 92 -2.72 5.73 10.91
CA THR A 92 -2.62 4.27 10.76
C THR A 92 -1.54 3.83 9.77
N PHE A 93 -1.12 4.71 8.86
CA PHE A 93 -0.12 4.40 7.83
C PHE A 93 1.05 5.39 7.79
N LYS A 94 1.18 6.29 8.77
CA LYS A 94 2.28 7.28 8.84
C LYS A 94 3.68 6.66 8.89
N ASN A 95 3.77 5.41 9.32
CA ASN A 95 5.01 4.63 9.41
C ASN A 95 5.15 3.64 8.25
N ALA A 96 4.42 3.83 7.15
CA ALA A 96 4.51 2.94 6.01
C ALA A 96 5.94 2.91 5.44
N ASP A 97 6.47 1.71 5.29
CA ASP A 97 7.76 1.40 4.68
C ASP A 97 7.56 0.61 3.38
N ARG A 98 8.56 0.69 2.49
CA ARG A 98 8.51 0.04 1.16
C ARG A 98 8.50 -1.49 1.20
N PHE A 99 8.88 -2.10 2.32
CA PHE A 99 8.89 -3.55 2.50
C PHE A 99 7.61 -4.08 3.16
N GLY A 100 6.72 -3.19 3.62
CA GLY A 100 5.43 -3.54 4.20
C GLY A 100 5.51 -4.05 5.64
N GLY A 101 6.60 -3.79 6.36
CA GLY A 101 6.76 -4.17 7.77
C GLY A 101 5.63 -3.65 8.66
N TRP A 102 5.14 -2.43 8.39
CA TRP A 102 4.01 -1.81 9.09
C TRP A 102 2.67 -2.58 8.99
N LEU A 103 2.54 -3.54 8.07
CA LEU A 103 1.33 -4.34 7.89
C LEU A 103 1.25 -5.55 8.83
N TYR A 104 2.28 -5.78 9.67
CA TYR A 104 2.42 -6.97 10.53
C TYR A 104 2.28 -6.67 12.03
N LEU A 105 1.67 -5.54 12.38
CA LEU A 105 1.31 -5.15 13.76
C LEU A 105 0.31 -6.09 14.45
#